data_AF-A0A832CFJ1-F1
#
_entry.id   AF-A0A832CFJ1-F1
#
_cell.length_a   1.000
_cell.length_b   1.000
_cell.length_c   1.000
_cell.angle_alpha   90.00
_cell.angle_beta   90.00
_cell.angle_gamma   90.00
#
_symmetry.space_group_name_H-M   'P 1'
#
loop_
_entity.id
_entity.type
_entity.pdbx_description
1 polymer ?
#
loop_
_entity_poly.entity_id
_entity_poly.type
_entity_poly.pdbx_seq_one_letter_code
_entity_poly.pdbx_strand_id
1 'polypeptide(L)'
;MAVKKVEFACQGFSIVVFDEGSFYAFSISRELDELCFVSQALQGDPASARARVSKQHFEERFRSIEAFVDWLADKCSVWKRASSLSAVEKQLRSSGWLTALSEEGLEALKIVEGFAVEARARPFSAVFSKVSAVVKAYPARLEEALLLKGIFSSEGFTVESLLPVVVASLRESVAFNCSIPGFLAGLEGVARRVRQRASLLAST
;
A
#
# COMPACT_ATOMS: atom_id res chain seq x y z
N MET A 1 -9.22 21.70 17.14
CA MET A 1 -8.30 21.47 16.00
C MET A 1 -8.52 20.06 15.47
N ALA A 2 -8.49 19.85 14.15
CA ALA A 2 -8.61 18.52 13.57
C ALA A 2 -7.33 17.72 13.86
N VAL A 3 -7.46 16.56 14.50
CA VAL A 3 -6.34 15.64 14.76
C VAL A 3 -6.04 14.90 13.46
N LYS A 4 -4.82 15.06 12.92
CA LYS A 4 -4.39 14.28 11.75
C LYS A 4 -3.96 12.90 12.21
N LYS A 5 -4.54 11.85 11.63
CA LYS A 5 -4.28 10.44 11.97
C LYS A 5 -3.50 9.78 10.82
N VAL A 6 -2.40 9.11 11.16
CA VAL A 6 -1.68 8.20 10.25
C VAL A 6 -1.71 6.81 10.87
N GLU A 7 -2.07 5.80 10.08
CA GLU A 7 -2.22 4.43 10.56
C GLU A 7 -1.44 3.47 9.66
N PHE A 8 -0.63 2.62 10.29
CA PHE A 8 0.08 1.51 9.67
C PHE A 8 -0.41 0.22 10.29
N ALA A 9 -1.05 -0.64 9.51
CA ALA A 9 -1.64 -1.88 10.01
C ALA A 9 -1.21 -3.09 9.17
N CYS A 10 -1.08 -4.24 9.83
CA CYS A 10 -0.71 -5.53 9.23
C CYS A 10 -1.30 -6.67 10.06
N GLN A 11 -2.18 -7.50 9.50
CA GLN A 11 -2.56 -8.82 10.06
C GLN A 11 -2.68 -8.88 11.60
N GLY A 12 -3.45 -7.97 12.20
CA GLY A 12 -3.65 -7.87 13.66
C GLY A 12 -2.75 -6.87 14.39
N PHE A 13 -1.66 -6.41 13.77
CA PHE A 13 -0.81 -5.34 14.24
C PHE A 13 -1.29 -3.97 13.72
N SER A 14 -1.22 -2.95 14.55
CA SER A 14 -1.43 -1.57 14.13
C SER A 14 -0.58 -0.60 14.93
N ILE A 15 -0.11 0.45 14.25
CA ILE A 15 0.51 1.63 14.83
C ILE A 15 -0.27 2.82 14.31
N VAL A 16 -0.88 3.55 15.23
CA VAL A 16 -1.59 4.78 14.92
C VAL A 16 -0.84 5.94 15.53
N VAL A 17 -0.49 6.91 14.68
CA VAL A 17 0.13 8.16 15.08
C VAL A 17 -0.91 9.27 14.95
N PHE A 18 -1.16 9.96 16.05
CA PHE A 18 -2.03 11.12 16.14
C PHE A 18 -1.17 12.39 16.23
N ASP A 19 -1.38 13.31 15.31
CA ASP A 19 -0.84 14.66 15.39
C ASP A 19 -1.79 15.54 16.23
N GLU A 20 -1.37 15.87 17.46
CA GLU A 20 -2.12 16.68 18.42
C GLU A 20 -1.53 18.10 18.54
N GLY A 21 -0.97 18.64 17.45
CA GLY A 21 -0.41 20.00 17.43
C GLY A 21 1.05 20.03 17.86
N SER A 22 1.32 20.14 19.16
CA SER A 22 2.69 20.19 19.72
C SER A 22 3.25 18.81 20.09
N PHE A 23 2.40 17.78 20.06
CA PHE A 23 2.74 16.42 20.44
C PHE A 23 2.34 15.43 19.35
N TYR A 24 3.10 14.34 19.24
CA TYR A 24 2.60 13.11 18.66
C TYR A 24 2.11 12.21 19.78
N ALA A 25 0.92 11.65 19.60
CA ALA A 25 0.40 10.58 20.44
C ALA A 25 0.37 9.27 19.66
N PHE A 26 0.62 8.15 20.32
CA PHE A 26 0.70 6.83 19.68
C PHE A 26 -0.28 5.85 20.30
N SER A 27 -0.80 4.96 19.45
CA SER A 27 -1.49 3.75 19.88
C SER A 27 -0.84 2.59 19.13
N ILE A 28 -0.43 1.57 19.85
CA ILE A 28 0.13 0.35 19.28
C ILE A 28 -0.81 -0.80 19.65
N SER A 29 -1.10 -1.68 18.71
CA SER A 29 -1.93 -2.87 18.94
C SER A 29 -1.30 -3.75 20.02
N ARG A 30 -2.13 -4.33 20.89
CA ARG A 30 -1.69 -5.22 21.96
C ARG A 30 -0.87 -6.42 21.45
N GLU A 31 -1.24 -6.95 20.28
CA GLU A 31 -0.55 -8.05 19.61
C GLU A 31 0.90 -7.69 19.29
N LEU A 32 1.16 -6.43 18.92
CA LEU A 32 2.52 -5.95 18.67
C LEU A 32 3.27 -5.69 20.00
N ASP A 33 2.57 -5.23 21.03
CA ASP A 33 3.15 -5.03 22.37
C ASP A 33 3.61 -6.32 23.03
N GLU A 34 2.86 -7.40 22.89
CA GLU A 34 3.23 -8.71 23.42
C GLU A 34 4.47 -9.28 22.70
N LEU A 35 4.71 -8.88 21.46
CA LEU A 35 5.80 -9.36 20.63
C LEU A 35 7.01 -8.41 20.57
N CYS A 36 6.89 -7.20 21.13
CA CYS A 36 7.95 -6.20 21.08
C CYS A 36 8.07 -5.39 22.38
N PHE A 37 9.06 -5.75 23.20
CA PHE A 37 9.34 -5.06 24.46
C PHE A 37 9.55 -3.54 24.31
N VAL A 38 10.08 -3.09 23.17
CA VAL A 38 10.31 -1.66 22.92
C VAL A 38 9.00 -0.90 22.73
N SER A 39 7.94 -1.50 22.19
CA SER A 39 6.65 -0.81 22.07
C SER A 39 5.96 -0.65 23.43
N GLN A 40 6.14 -1.61 24.36
CA GLN A 40 5.69 -1.48 25.75
C GLN A 40 6.33 -0.26 26.44
N ALA A 41 7.64 -0.07 26.26
CA ALA A 41 8.35 1.08 26.80
C ALA A 41 7.89 2.41 26.17
N LEU A 42 7.41 2.37 24.92
CA LEU A 42 6.88 3.55 24.25
C LEU A 42 5.47 3.91 24.71
N GLN A 43 4.64 2.98 25.17
CA GLN A 43 3.26 3.25 25.58
C GLN A 43 3.15 4.04 26.90
N GLY A 44 4.25 4.18 27.65
CA GLY A 44 4.25 4.93 28.91
C GLY A 44 3.37 4.28 29.99
N ASP A 45 3.07 5.02 31.04
CA ASP A 45 2.25 4.56 32.18
C ASP A 45 0.89 4.03 31.68
N PRO A 46 0.47 2.79 32.04
CA PRO A 46 -0.82 2.22 31.68
C PRO A 46 -2.03 3.08 32.07
N ALA A 47 -1.86 4.04 32.99
CA ALA A 47 -2.89 5.01 33.35
C ALA A 47 -3.14 6.08 32.26
N SER A 48 -2.21 6.28 31.34
CA SER A 48 -2.38 7.19 30.20
C SER A 48 -2.89 6.43 28.97
N ALA A 49 -4.02 6.86 28.41
CA ALA A 49 -4.64 6.17 27.27
C ALA A 49 -3.78 6.17 25.99
N ARG A 50 -2.75 7.04 25.91
CA ARG A 50 -1.79 7.15 24.80
C ARG A 50 -0.48 7.72 25.30
N ALA A 51 0.63 7.13 24.87
CA ALA A 51 1.94 7.76 25.01
C ALA A 51 2.01 9.03 24.17
N ARG A 52 2.58 10.08 24.75
CA ARG A 52 2.79 11.38 24.11
C ARG A 52 4.27 11.75 24.11
N VAL A 53 4.74 12.26 22.99
CA VAL A 53 6.08 12.83 22.83
C VAL A 53 5.97 14.20 22.20
N SER A 54 6.81 15.15 22.60
CA SER A 54 6.85 16.44 21.91
C SER A 54 7.32 16.24 20.47
N LYS A 55 6.74 17.00 19.53
CA LYS A 55 7.14 16.91 18.12
C LYS A 55 8.63 17.21 17.92
N GLN A 56 9.12 18.24 18.61
CA GLN A 56 10.53 18.62 18.55
C GLN A 56 11.44 17.43 18.89
N HIS A 57 11.20 16.77 20.03
CA HIS A 57 12.02 15.64 20.46
C HIS A 57 11.88 14.44 19.50
N PHE A 58 10.68 14.19 18.98
CA PHE A 58 10.45 13.13 18.01
C PHE A 58 11.21 13.37 16.70
N GLU A 59 11.14 14.59 16.17
CA GLU A 59 11.79 14.97 14.92
C GLU A 59 13.32 14.98 15.06
N GLU A 60 13.85 15.41 16.21
CA GLU A 60 15.29 15.30 16.54
C GLU A 60 15.78 13.85 16.51
N ARG A 61 14.97 12.91 17.01
CA ARG A 61 15.35 11.50 17.14
C ARG A 61 15.11 10.68 15.87
N PHE A 62 13.95 10.84 15.23
CA PHE A 62 13.50 9.97 14.14
C PHE A 62 13.40 10.68 12.80
N ARG A 63 13.36 12.02 12.75
CA ARG A 63 13.16 12.85 11.56
C ARG A 63 11.78 12.74 10.88
N SER A 64 11.21 11.55 10.77
CA SER A 64 9.87 11.33 10.21
C SER A 64 9.12 10.18 10.87
N ILE A 65 7.82 10.07 10.58
CA ILE A 65 6.98 8.97 11.07
C ILE A 65 7.42 7.64 10.45
N GLU A 66 7.74 7.61 9.15
CA GLU A 66 8.22 6.42 8.45
C GLU A 66 9.53 5.91 9.07
N ALA A 67 10.47 6.80 9.37
CA ALA A 67 11.73 6.45 10.01
C ALA A 67 11.54 5.93 11.44
N PHE A 68 10.55 6.44 12.18
CA PHE A 68 10.15 5.86 13.46
C PHE A 68 9.58 4.44 13.32
N VAL A 69 8.72 4.22 12.32
CA VAL A 69 8.12 2.90 12.03
C VAL A 69 9.20 1.90 11.60
N ASP A 70 10.17 2.31 10.78
CA ASP A 70 11.34 1.50 10.42
C ASP A 70 12.20 1.16 11.65
N TRP A 71 12.51 2.16 12.48
CA TRP A 71 13.24 1.94 13.72
C TRP A 71 12.52 0.93 14.63
N LEU A 72 11.20 1.05 14.75
CA LEU A 72 10.42 0.11 15.54
C LEU A 72 10.45 -1.29 14.91
N ALA A 73 10.37 -1.41 13.58
CA ALA A 73 10.45 -2.69 12.88
C ALA A 73 11.80 -3.38 13.11
N ASP A 74 12.89 -2.61 13.13
CA ASP A 74 14.22 -3.13 13.47
C ASP A 74 14.32 -3.63 14.92
N LYS A 75 13.54 -3.05 15.84
CA LYS A 75 13.42 -3.55 17.22
C LYS A 75 12.44 -4.71 17.36
N CYS A 76 11.49 -4.85 16.45
CA CYS A 76 10.43 -5.86 16.47
C CYS A 76 10.57 -6.82 15.27
N SER A 77 11.52 -7.76 15.32
CA SER A 77 11.86 -8.64 14.20
C SER A 77 10.69 -9.50 13.68
N VAL A 78 9.72 -9.84 14.53
CA VAL A 78 8.52 -10.59 14.15
C VAL A 78 7.65 -9.74 13.21
N TRP A 79 7.39 -8.50 13.61
CA TRP A 79 6.61 -7.57 12.79
C TRP A 79 7.33 -7.22 11.50
N LYS A 80 8.65 -6.94 11.54
CA LYS A 80 9.47 -6.71 10.34
C LYS A 80 9.36 -7.87 9.33
N ARG A 81 9.35 -9.12 9.81
CA ARG A 81 9.15 -10.29 8.95
C ARG A 81 7.75 -10.34 8.36
N ALA A 82 6.72 -10.11 9.18
CA ALA A 82 5.32 -10.06 8.75
C ALA A 82 5.07 -8.96 7.71
N SER A 83 5.82 -7.86 7.78
CA SER A 83 5.76 -6.73 6.85
C SER A 83 6.83 -6.73 5.77
N SER A 84 7.52 -7.83 5.55
CA SER A 84 8.52 -7.93 4.49
C SER A 84 7.88 -8.16 3.11
N LEU A 85 8.57 -7.80 2.03
CA LEU A 85 8.14 -8.14 0.67
C LEU A 85 7.99 -9.66 0.45
N SER A 86 8.74 -10.50 1.20
CA SER A 86 8.56 -11.96 1.14
C SER A 86 7.22 -12.42 1.73
N ALA A 87 6.76 -11.79 2.81
CA ALA A 87 5.43 -12.08 3.35
C ALA A 87 4.33 -11.62 2.39
N VAL A 88 4.50 -10.43 1.81
CA VAL A 88 3.60 -9.89 0.78
C VAL A 88 3.54 -10.82 -0.43
N GLU A 89 4.68 -11.28 -0.93
CA GLU A 89 4.76 -12.19 -2.08
C GLU A 89 3.96 -13.47 -1.82
N LYS A 90 4.15 -14.10 -0.66
CA LYS A 90 3.41 -15.32 -0.29
C LYS A 90 1.90 -15.07 -0.29
N GLN A 91 1.46 -13.93 0.25
CA GLN A 91 0.05 -13.56 0.24
C GLN A 91 -0.48 -13.35 -1.19
N LEU A 92 0.26 -12.65 -2.04
CA LEU A 92 -0.13 -12.44 -3.44
C LEU A 92 -0.23 -13.76 -4.22
N ARG A 93 0.76 -14.65 -4.09
CA ARG A 93 0.72 -16.00 -4.70
C ARG A 93 -0.52 -16.77 -4.28
N SER A 94 -0.85 -16.76 -2.98
CA SER A 94 -2.07 -17.43 -2.47
C SER A 94 -3.37 -16.82 -3.02
N SER A 95 -3.33 -15.57 -3.46
CA SER A 95 -4.45 -14.85 -4.07
C SER A 95 -4.47 -14.95 -5.60
N GLY A 96 -3.65 -15.83 -6.18
CA GLY A 96 -3.60 -16.11 -7.62
C GLY A 96 -2.77 -15.13 -8.44
N TRP A 97 -1.88 -14.34 -7.81
CA TRP A 97 -0.92 -13.52 -8.54
C TRP A 97 0.29 -14.35 -8.94
N LEU A 98 0.78 -14.10 -10.16
CA LEU A 98 2.13 -14.49 -10.56
C LEU A 98 3.09 -13.48 -9.97
N THR A 99 4.12 -13.93 -9.27
CA THR A 99 5.08 -13.04 -8.60
C THR A 99 6.52 -13.42 -8.91
N ALA A 100 7.38 -12.41 -8.94
CA ALA A 100 8.83 -12.58 -8.94
C ALA A 100 9.42 -11.64 -7.87
N LEU A 101 10.11 -12.22 -6.89
CA LEU A 101 10.82 -11.48 -5.85
C LEU A 101 12.33 -11.55 -6.13
N SER A 102 12.99 -10.41 -6.16
CA SER A 102 14.43 -10.25 -6.34
C SER A 102 14.98 -9.21 -5.35
N GLU A 103 16.27 -8.94 -5.43
CA GLU A 103 16.90 -7.85 -4.68
C GLU A 103 16.38 -6.46 -5.10
N GLU A 104 15.92 -6.32 -6.36
CA GLU A 104 15.36 -5.07 -6.88
C GLU A 104 13.92 -4.82 -6.40
N GLY A 105 13.25 -5.86 -5.89
CA GLY A 105 11.92 -5.78 -5.32
C GLY A 105 10.99 -6.91 -5.74
N LEU A 106 9.69 -6.63 -5.65
CA LEU A 106 8.62 -7.55 -5.98
C LEU A 106 7.92 -7.11 -7.25
N GLU A 107 7.83 -8.00 -8.22
CA GLU A 107 6.96 -7.86 -9.38
C GLU A 107 5.76 -8.79 -9.24
N ALA A 108 4.58 -8.30 -9.59
CA ALA A 108 3.33 -9.05 -9.51
C ALA A 108 2.49 -8.82 -10.78
N LEU A 109 1.95 -9.90 -11.34
CA LEU A 109 1.07 -9.90 -12.51
C LEU A 109 -0.17 -10.73 -12.23
N LYS A 110 -1.33 -10.24 -12.66
CA LYS A 110 -2.56 -11.01 -12.69
C LYS A 110 -3.44 -10.60 -13.87
N ILE A 111 -4.05 -11.60 -14.50
CA ILE A 111 -5.06 -11.36 -15.54
C ILE A 111 -6.44 -11.28 -14.88
N VAL A 112 -7.15 -10.19 -15.12
CA VAL A 112 -8.48 -9.91 -14.56
C VAL A 112 -9.40 -9.49 -15.69
N GLU A 113 -10.39 -10.32 -16.01
CA GLU A 113 -11.40 -10.03 -17.04
C GLU A 113 -10.80 -9.61 -18.41
N GLY A 114 -9.67 -10.20 -18.79
CA GLY A 114 -8.94 -9.88 -20.03
C GLY A 114 -7.98 -8.68 -19.94
N PHE A 115 -7.88 -8.02 -18.79
CA PHE A 115 -6.86 -7.01 -18.52
C PHE A 115 -5.65 -7.65 -17.84
N ALA A 116 -4.44 -7.20 -18.19
CA ALA A 116 -3.24 -7.52 -17.42
C ALA A 116 -3.00 -6.42 -16.38
N VAL A 117 -3.05 -6.79 -15.11
CA VAL A 117 -2.72 -5.91 -13.98
C VAL A 117 -1.32 -6.25 -13.51
N GLU A 118 -0.41 -5.32 -13.67
CA GLU A 118 1.00 -5.41 -13.31
C GLU A 118 1.30 -4.46 -12.15
N ALA A 119 2.10 -4.90 -11.20
CA ALA A 119 2.57 -4.08 -10.11
C ALA A 119 4.03 -4.35 -9.79
N ARG A 120 4.75 -3.28 -9.43
CA ARG A 120 6.14 -3.35 -8.99
C ARG A 120 6.27 -2.63 -7.66
N ALA A 121 6.84 -3.31 -6.68
CA ALA A 121 7.18 -2.75 -5.37
C ALA A 121 8.69 -2.79 -5.18
N ARG A 122 9.33 -1.62 -5.22
CA ARG A 122 10.77 -1.45 -5.01
C ARG A 122 11.04 -1.13 -3.56
N PRO A 123 11.98 -1.81 -2.88
CA PRO A 123 12.29 -1.53 -1.48
C PRO A 123 12.65 -0.06 -1.29
N PHE A 124 11.98 0.59 -0.34
CA PHE A 124 12.35 1.91 0.16
C PHE A 124 13.03 1.79 1.52
N SER A 125 12.54 0.86 2.34
CA SER A 125 13.11 0.49 3.63
C SER A 125 12.78 -0.97 3.97
N ALA A 126 13.00 -1.38 5.22
CA ALA A 126 12.66 -2.71 5.71
C ALA A 126 11.18 -3.07 5.55
N VAL A 127 10.29 -2.09 5.73
CA VAL A 127 8.84 -2.33 5.76
C VAL A 127 8.04 -1.44 4.82
N PHE A 128 8.71 -0.53 4.12
CA PHE A 128 8.12 0.32 3.10
C PHE A 128 8.71 0.04 1.72
N SER A 129 7.87 0.19 0.70
CA SER A 129 8.27 0.12 -0.70
C SER A 129 7.68 1.27 -1.49
N LYS A 130 8.36 1.66 -2.55
CA LYS A 130 7.78 2.44 -3.63
C LYS A 130 7.01 1.52 -4.54
N VAL A 131 5.71 1.77 -4.68
CA VAL A 131 4.80 0.93 -5.45
C VAL A 131 4.31 1.69 -6.67
N SER A 132 4.40 1.04 -7.81
CA SER A 132 3.76 1.45 -9.05
C SER A 132 2.90 0.33 -9.60
N ALA A 133 1.90 0.68 -10.40
CA ALA A 133 1.05 -0.28 -11.06
C ALA A 133 0.68 0.18 -12.47
N VAL A 134 0.49 -0.80 -13.35
CA VAL A 134 0.11 -0.62 -14.74
C VAL A 134 -1.03 -1.58 -15.04
N VAL A 135 -2.06 -1.09 -15.71
CA VAL A 135 -3.14 -1.91 -16.27
C VAL A 135 -3.03 -1.85 -17.79
N LYS A 136 -2.93 -3.00 -18.42
CA LYS A 136 -2.91 -3.14 -19.88
C LYS A 136 -4.21 -3.75 -20.36
N ALA A 137 -4.84 -3.08 -21.32
CA ALA A 137 -6.04 -3.55 -22.01
C ALA A 137 -5.78 -3.70 -23.49
N TYR A 138 -6.42 -4.69 -24.12
CA TYR A 138 -6.29 -4.97 -25.54
C TYR A 138 -7.63 -4.72 -26.24
N PRO A 139 -7.95 -3.44 -26.56
CA PRO A 139 -9.20 -3.12 -27.25
C PRO A 139 -9.21 -3.66 -28.67
N ALA A 140 -10.38 -4.06 -29.16
CA ALA A 140 -10.54 -4.52 -30.55
C ALA A 140 -10.66 -3.34 -31.55
N ARG A 141 -11.07 -2.16 -31.08
CA ARG A 141 -11.36 -0.98 -31.90
C ARG A 141 -10.99 0.32 -31.18
N LEU A 142 -10.85 1.41 -31.93
CA LEU A 142 -10.46 2.72 -31.38
C LEU A 142 -11.53 3.28 -30.42
N GLU A 143 -12.81 3.04 -30.69
CA GLU A 143 -13.91 3.51 -29.84
C GLU A 143 -13.86 2.89 -28.44
N GLU A 144 -13.56 1.59 -28.38
CA GLU A 144 -13.32 0.88 -27.11
C GLU A 144 -12.10 1.46 -26.39
N ALA A 145 -11.01 1.74 -27.12
CA ALA A 145 -9.81 2.35 -26.54
C ALA A 145 -10.07 3.74 -25.93
N LEU A 146 -10.86 4.59 -26.61
CA LEU A 146 -11.23 5.92 -26.13
C LEU A 146 -12.16 5.85 -24.92
N LEU A 147 -13.06 4.88 -24.89
CA LEU A 147 -13.91 4.62 -23.74
C LEU A 147 -13.07 4.21 -22.52
N LEU A 148 -12.19 3.22 -22.70
CA LEU A 148 -11.28 2.76 -21.65
C LEU A 148 -10.42 3.90 -21.13
N LYS A 149 -9.91 4.78 -22.01
CA LYS A 149 -9.19 5.99 -21.61
C LYS A 149 -9.99 6.85 -20.66
N GLY A 150 -11.24 7.17 -21.03
CA GLY A 150 -12.13 8.00 -20.20
C GLY A 150 -12.36 7.39 -18.83
N ILE A 151 -12.60 6.08 -18.76
CA ILE A 151 -12.82 5.37 -17.49
C ILE A 151 -11.56 5.38 -16.65
N PHE A 152 -10.40 4.99 -17.19
CA PHE A 152 -9.13 4.97 -16.47
C PHE A 152 -8.76 6.36 -15.92
N SER A 153 -8.91 7.40 -16.72
CA SER A 153 -8.67 8.77 -16.26
C SER A 153 -9.64 9.20 -15.15
N SER A 154 -10.91 8.78 -15.20
CA SER A 154 -11.87 9.05 -14.12
C SER A 154 -11.54 8.33 -12.81
N GLU A 155 -10.83 7.19 -12.89
CA GLU A 155 -10.33 6.43 -11.74
C GLU A 155 -8.92 6.88 -11.31
N GLY A 156 -8.40 7.98 -11.88
CA GLY A 156 -7.13 8.61 -11.48
C GLY A 156 -5.87 8.04 -12.14
N PHE A 157 -6.01 7.24 -13.20
CA PHE A 157 -4.87 6.71 -13.95
C PHE A 157 -4.40 7.67 -15.04
N THR A 158 -3.09 7.64 -15.29
CA THR A 158 -2.50 8.28 -16.46
C THR A 158 -2.52 7.29 -17.61
N VAL A 159 -3.13 7.66 -18.74
CA VAL A 159 -3.18 6.80 -19.93
C VAL A 159 -2.03 7.17 -20.85
N GLU A 160 -1.07 6.25 -20.97
CA GLU A 160 0.20 6.44 -21.70
C GLU A 160 0.07 6.05 -23.17
N SER A 161 -0.77 5.06 -23.46
CA SER A 161 -1.03 4.56 -24.81
C SER A 161 -2.49 4.18 -24.99
N LEU A 162 -2.97 4.18 -26.24
CA LEU A 162 -4.34 3.84 -26.61
C LEU A 162 -4.44 2.63 -27.53
N LEU A 163 -3.56 2.53 -28.54
CA LEU A 163 -3.57 1.44 -29.52
C LEU A 163 -2.13 0.95 -29.79
N PRO A 164 -1.94 -0.35 -30.06
CA PRO A 164 -2.95 -1.42 -30.01
C PRO A 164 -3.30 -1.86 -28.58
N VAL A 165 -2.66 -1.28 -27.58
CA VAL A 165 -2.86 -1.56 -26.15
C VAL A 165 -3.14 -0.26 -25.43
N VAL A 166 -4.21 -0.23 -24.63
CA VAL A 166 -4.41 0.86 -23.65
C VAL A 166 -3.53 0.55 -22.46
N VAL A 167 -2.57 1.43 -22.18
CA VAL A 167 -1.68 1.32 -21.01
C VAL A 167 -2.04 2.43 -20.05
N ALA A 168 -2.55 2.06 -18.89
CA ALA A 168 -2.95 2.99 -17.83
C ALA A 168 -2.07 2.76 -16.60
N SER A 169 -1.32 3.77 -16.19
CA SER A 169 -0.42 3.71 -15.04
C SER A 169 -0.94 4.51 -13.85
N LEU A 170 -0.66 4.00 -12.66
CA LEU A 170 -0.81 4.75 -11.42
C LEU A 170 0.54 5.32 -10.99
N ARG A 171 0.53 6.56 -10.52
CA ARG A 171 1.74 7.24 -10.02
C ARG A 171 2.39 6.44 -8.89
N GLU A 172 3.72 6.44 -8.89
CA GLU A 172 4.52 5.87 -7.81
C GLU A 172 4.17 6.51 -6.46
N SER A 173 3.92 5.67 -5.45
CA SER A 173 3.67 6.08 -4.08
C SER A 173 4.48 5.23 -3.10
N VAL A 174 4.84 5.79 -1.95
CA VAL A 174 5.40 5.00 -0.86
C VAL A 174 4.25 4.30 -0.15
N ALA A 175 4.32 2.98 -0.09
CA ALA A 175 3.35 2.16 0.60
C ALA A 175 4.05 1.30 1.66
N PHE A 176 3.35 1.11 2.77
CA PHE A 176 3.71 0.07 3.73
C PHE A 176 3.52 -1.29 3.06
N ASN A 177 4.52 -2.16 3.09
CA ASN A 177 4.53 -3.41 2.32
C ASN A 177 3.25 -4.23 2.52
N CYS A 178 2.74 -4.31 3.75
CA CYS A 178 1.54 -5.09 4.09
C CYS A 178 0.26 -4.58 3.44
N SER A 179 0.22 -3.33 3.00
CA SER A 179 -0.95 -2.77 2.34
C SER A 179 -0.96 -3.08 0.84
N ILE A 180 0.17 -3.53 0.26
CA ILE A 180 0.30 -3.85 -1.16
C ILE A 180 -0.80 -4.81 -1.62
N PRO A 181 -1.09 -5.95 -0.94
CA PRO A 181 -2.16 -6.85 -1.38
C PRO A 181 -3.54 -6.17 -1.42
N GLY A 182 -3.86 -5.34 -0.44
CA GLY A 182 -5.11 -4.58 -0.41
C GLY A 182 -5.19 -3.55 -1.53
N PHE A 183 -4.10 -2.84 -1.78
CA PHE A 183 -3.96 -1.91 -2.90
C PHE A 183 -4.19 -2.64 -4.24
N LEU A 184 -3.53 -3.78 -4.47
CA LEU A 184 -3.69 -4.57 -5.68
C LEU A 184 -5.11 -5.13 -5.85
N ALA A 185 -5.75 -5.59 -4.78
CA ALA A 185 -7.16 -6.00 -4.83
C ALA A 185 -8.08 -4.84 -5.26
N GLY A 186 -7.77 -3.61 -4.83
CA GLY A 186 -8.43 -2.40 -5.32
C GLY A 186 -8.30 -2.21 -6.83
N LEU A 187 -7.09 -2.40 -7.37
CA LEU A 187 -6.82 -2.34 -8.82
C LEU A 187 -7.56 -3.44 -9.59
N GLU A 188 -7.63 -4.67 -9.06
CA GLU A 188 -8.46 -5.73 -9.66
C GLU A 188 -9.92 -5.28 -9.72
N GLY A 189 -10.42 -4.66 -8.66
CA GLY A 189 -11.78 -4.10 -8.60
C GLY A 189 -12.01 -3.02 -9.67
N VAL A 190 -11.04 -2.12 -9.87
CA VAL A 190 -11.08 -1.13 -10.96
C VAL A 190 -11.14 -1.83 -12.31
N ALA A 191 -10.24 -2.78 -12.59
CA ALA A 191 -10.21 -3.52 -13.86
C ALA A 191 -11.55 -4.23 -14.14
N ARG A 192 -12.15 -4.87 -13.14
CA ARG A 192 -13.49 -5.50 -13.27
C ARG A 192 -14.57 -4.47 -13.61
N ARG A 193 -14.63 -3.34 -12.89
CA ARG A 193 -15.62 -2.27 -13.14
C ARG A 193 -15.44 -1.67 -14.53
N VAL A 194 -14.19 -1.45 -14.95
CA VAL A 194 -13.85 -0.96 -16.29
C VAL A 194 -14.37 -1.95 -17.35
N ARG A 195 -14.17 -3.27 -17.16
CA ARG A 195 -14.73 -4.27 -18.10
C ARG A 195 -16.23 -4.18 -18.19
N GLN A 196 -16.90 -4.21 -17.04
CA GLN A 196 -18.36 -4.25 -16.97
C GLN A 196 -18.97 -3.03 -17.65
N ARG A 197 -18.44 -1.83 -17.40
CA ARG A 197 -18.88 -0.60 -18.07
C ARG A 197 -18.64 -0.64 -19.57
N ALA A 198 -17.50 -1.16 -20.02
CA ALA A 198 -17.21 -1.30 -21.46
C ALA A 198 -18.17 -2.27 -22.14
N SER A 199 -18.49 -3.41 -21.51
CA SER A 199 -19.43 -4.40 -22.07
C SER A 199 -20.87 -3.89 -22.14
N LEU A 200 -21.32 -3.12 -21.14
CA LEU A 200 -22.66 -2.52 -21.15
C LEU A 200 -22.83 -1.53 -22.32
N LEU A 201 -21.82 -0.72 -22.60
CA LEU A 201 -21.85 0.26 -23.68
C LEU A 201 -21.68 -0.35 -25.07
N ALA A 202 -21.06 -1.53 -25.17
CA ALA A 202 -20.98 -2.27 -26.44
C ALA A 202 -22.29 -2.99 -26.80
N SER A 203 -23.23 -3.09 -25.86
CA SER A 203 -24.52 -3.79 -26.03
C SER A 203 -25.68 -2.84 -26.35
N THR A 204 -25.42 -1.53 -26.39
CA THR A 204 -26.37 -0.44 -26.73
C THR A 204 -26.00 0.18 -28.05
#